data_AF-A0A848FMJ4-F1
#
_entry.id   AF-A0A848FMJ4-F1
#
_cell.length_a   1.000
_cell.length_b   1.000
_cell.length_c   1.000
_cell.angle_alpha   90.00
_cell.angle_beta   90.00
_cell.angle_gamma   90.00
#
_symmetry.space_group_name_H-M   'P 1'
#
loop_
_entity.id
_entity.type
_entity.pdbx_description
1 polymer ?
#
loop_
_entity_poly.entity_id
_entity_poly.type
_entity_poly.pdbx_seq_one_letter_code
_entity_poly.pdbx_strand_id
1 'polypeptide(L)'
;MTTPLRIIFIAILLSFSSITFACINPYASTIDLPREGDSLKLSFFLNPPAKDKLPYWHHGFSDDLNLFIEFERVNGKDISKFSYREKSDYAIMQLKLGDKQEGLQILEELYKQHPNEYNIVANLGTAYELNGNNAKALEFLKKALALNPGSHYHSEWIHVNILEQELSDSPDYTKIINLGIKDFQGWLIDKTYKFPQEADSLKVQLAYQLHERISFIDKPNKVIGQLVLDFADIIAKTGNKNDAYQFYNFALSYDSSLKKTIETRVGGVKSEQKVVKEKFQWASIIWAIPLAALGLVFLAWLKAMKQKKQAK
;
A
#
# COMPACT_ATOMS: atom_id res chain seq x y z
N MET A 1 28.82 -21.90 -55.32
CA MET A 1 27.38 -21.63 -55.12
C MET A 1 27.07 -21.84 -53.64
N THR A 2 27.10 -20.77 -52.87
CA THR A 2 26.85 -20.78 -51.42
C THR A 2 25.49 -20.10 -51.17
N THR A 3 24.51 -20.86 -50.68
CA THR A 3 23.21 -20.35 -50.24
C THR A 3 23.37 -19.55 -48.94
N PRO A 4 22.81 -18.33 -48.82
CA PRO A 4 22.82 -17.63 -47.55
C PRO A 4 21.67 -18.14 -46.67
N LEU A 5 22.01 -18.51 -45.44
CA LEU A 5 21.10 -18.90 -44.38
C LEU A 5 20.23 -17.67 -44.02
N ARG A 6 18.94 -17.72 -44.31
CA ARG A 6 17.97 -16.70 -43.88
C ARG A 6 17.72 -16.88 -42.38
N ILE A 7 18.28 -15.98 -41.57
CA ILE A 7 17.94 -15.86 -40.15
C ILE A 7 16.53 -15.27 -40.07
N ILE A 8 15.56 -16.10 -39.68
CA ILE A 8 14.21 -15.67 -39.37
C ILE A 8 14.24 -15.11 -37.94
N PHE A 9 14.11 -13.80 -37.81
CA PHE A 9 13.86 -13.14 -36.53
C PHE A 9 12.39 -13.39 -36.16
N ILE A 10 12.13 -14.35 -35.27
CA ILE A 10 10.84 -14.48 -34.61
C ILE A 10 10.84 -13.45 -33.47
N ALA A 11 10.24 -12.29 -33.71
CA ALA A 11 9.90 -11.36 -32.66
C ALA A 11 8.75 -11.96 -31.84
N ILE A 12 9.08 -12.60 -30.71
CA ILE A 12 8.07 -12.95 -29.71
C ILE A 12 7.64 -11.63 -29.07
N LEU A 13 6.50 -11.10 -29.50
CA LEU A 13 5.74 -10.11 -28.74
C LEU A 13 5.28 -10.81 -27.45
N LEU A 14 6.14 -10.82 -26.43
CA LEU A 14 5.72 -11.03 -25.06
C LEU A 14 4.84 -9.83 -24.71
N SER A 15 3.55 -9.98 -24.95
CA SER A 15 2.56 -9.22 -24.18
C SER A 15 2.80 -9.65 -22.74
N PHE A 16 3.56 -8.85 -22.00
CA PHE A 16 3.53 -8.89 -20.55
C PHE A 16 2.12 -8.44 -20.16
N SER A 17 1.16 -9.37 -20.22
CA SER A 17 -0.07 -9.24 -19.46
C SER A 17 0.41 -9.01 -18.04
N SER A 18 0.25 -7.76 -17.57
CA SER A 18 0.65 -7.38 -16.23
C SER A 18 -0.21 -8.22 -15.32
N ILE A 19 0.36 -9.29 -14.77
CA ILE A 19 -0.41 -10.20 -13.96
C ILE A 19 -0.64 -9.50 -12.63
N THR A 20 -1.89 -9.47 -12.24
CA THR A 20 -2.44 -8.71 -11.13
C THR A 20 -3.09 -9.75 -10.22
N PHE A 21 -2.83 -9.64 -8.91
CA PHE A 21 -3.15 -10.66 -7.92
C PHE A 21 -3.70 -10.04 -6.65
N ALA A 22 -4.35 -10.83 -5.83
CA ALA A 22 -5.50 -10.44 -5.02
C ALA A 22 -5.43 -10.91 -3.56
N CYS A 23 -6.33 -10.37 -2.73
CA CYS A 23 -6.44 -10.65 -1.30
C CYS A 23 -6.83 -12.10 -1.00
N ILE A 24 -6.18 -12.71 -0.03
CA ILE A 24 -6.48 -14.05 0.43
C ILE A 24 -7.11 -14.02 1.82
N ASN A 25 -8.18 -14.81 2.00
CA ASN A 25 -8.94 -14.83 3.24
C ASN A 25 -8.95 -16.25 3.85
N PRO A 26 -7.89 -16.63 4.58
CA PRO A 26 -7.81 -17.90 5.27
C PRO A 26 -8.65 -17.87 6.54
N TYR A 27 -9.19 -19.01 6.95
CA TYR A 27 -9.90 -19.14 8.22
C TYR A 27 -8.96 -19.26 9.43
N ALA A 28 -7.74 -19.76 9.19
CA ALA A 28 -6.78 -20.07 10.24
C ALA A 28 -5.82 -18.93 10.61
N SER A 29 -5.78 -17.81 9.86
CA SER A 29 -4.83 -16.73 10.13
C SER A 29 -5.37 -15.34 9.83
N THR A 30 -4.84 -14.35 10.56
CA THR A 30 -5.06 -12.93 10.30
C THR A 30 -3.73 -12.28 9.96
N ILE A 31 -3.73 -11.43 8.94
CA ILE A 31 -2.58 -10.61 8.57
C ILE A 31 -2.68 -9.30 9.36
N ASP A 32 -1.78 -9.12 10.32
CA ASP A 32 -1.73 -7.92 11.13
C ASP A 32 -0.84 -6.85 10.47
N LEU A 33 -1.40 -5.64 10.35
CA LEU A 33 -0.65 -4.49 9.87
C LEU A 33 0.40 -4.06 10.91
N PRO A 34 1.59 -3.62 10.49
CA PRO A 34 2.59 -3.09 11.41
C PRO A 34 2.07 -1.78 12.02
N ARG A 35 1.83 -1.78 13.34
CA ARG A 35 1.27 -0.64 14.08
C ARG A 35 2.11 -0.27 15.30
N GLU A 36 2.00 0.99 15.69
CA GLU A 36 2.48 1.55 16.95
C GLU A 36 1.33 2.35 17.58
N GLY A 37 0.65 1.75 18.57
CA GLY A 37 -0.65 2.22 19.02
C GLY A 37 -1.69 2.16 17.89
N ASP A 38 -2.42 3.24 17.69
CA ASP A 38 -3.45 3.34 16.65
C ASP A 38 -2.89 3.70 15.25
N SER A 39 -1.60 4.01 15.16
CA SER A 39 -0.96 4.47 13.92
C SER A 39 -0.15 3.37 13.25
N LEU A 40 -0.02 3.45 11.92
CA LEU A 40 0.86 2.57 11.15
C LEU A 40 2.33 2.85 11.45
N LYS A 41 3.12 1.79 11.66
CA LYS A 41 4.57 1.88 11.83
C LYS A 41 5.27 1.89 10.49
N LEU A 42 5.36 3.07 9.88
CA LEU A 42 5.79 3.28 8.50
C LEU A 42 7.15 2.65 8.14
N SER A 43 8.10 2.62 9.08
CA SER A 43 9.43 2.06 8.84
C SER A 43 9.41 0.57 8.53
N PHE A 44 8.46 -0.19 9.09
CA PHE A 44 8.37 -1.65 8.97
C PHE A 44 7.84 -2.12 7.61
N PHE A 45 7.25 -1.23 6.81
CA PHE A 45 6.79 -1.58 5.46
C PHE A 45 7.94 -1.92 4.52
N LEU A 46 9.03 -1.14 4.58
CA LEU A 46 10.16 -1.27 3.66
C LEU A 46 11.44 -1.75 4.33
N ASN A 47 11.47 -1.81 5.67
CA ASN A 47 12.61 -2.27 6.43
C ASN A 47 12.19 -3.39 7.40
N PRO A 48 13.03 -4.42 7.58
CA PRO A 48 12.69 -5.50 8.48
C PRO A 48 12.74 -5.03 9.94
N PRO A 49 11.82 -5.52 10.81
CA PRO A 49 11.80 -5.15 12.22
C PRO A 49 12.97 -5.76 13.02
N ALA A 50 13.58 -6.84 12.50
CA ALA A 50 14.73 -7.52 13.06
C ALA A 50 15.56 -8.18 11.94
N LYS A 51 16.81 -8.57 12.21
CA LYS A 51 17.76 -9.07 11.20
C LYS A 51 17.30 -10.34 10.48
N ASP A 52 16.46 -11.14 11.12
CA ASP A 52 15.93 -12.43 10.67
C ASP A 52 14.51 -12.36 10.10
N LYS A 53 13.96 -11.14 9.94
CA LYS A 53 12.61 -10.89 9.44
C LYS A 53 12.67 -10.21 8.08
N LEU A 54 11.61 -10.34 7.30
CA LEU A 54 11.42 -9.54 6.09
C LEU A 54 10.65 -8.24 6.43
N PRO A 55 10.79 -7.19 5.59
CA PRO A 55 9.89 -6.04 5.66
C PRO A 55 8.45 -6.47 5.36
N TYR A 56 7.46 -5.76 5.88
CA TYR A 56 6.05 -6.15 5.69
C TYR A 56 5.63 -6.16 4.20
N TRP A 57 6.16 -5.26 3.37
CA TRP A 57 6.03 -5.38 1.92
C TRP A 57 7.24 -6.09 1.33
N HIS A 58 7.14 -7.41 1.23
CA HIS A 58 8.13 -8.27 0.58
C HIS A 58 7.44 -9.21 -0.42
N HIS A 59 8.18 -9.59 -1.45
CA HIS A 59 7.69 -10.56 -2.42
C HIS A 59 7.83 -12.00 -1.89
N GLY A 60 6.87 -12.84 -2.23
CA GLY A 60 6.81 -14.25 -1.85
C GLY A 60 6.21 -14.50 -0.47
N PHE A 61 6.19 -15.78 -0.08
CA PHE A 61 5.62 -16.28 1.17
C PHE A 61 6.65 -17.09 1.99
N SER A 62 7.95 -16.92 1.72
CA SER A 62 9.00 -17.80 2.23
C SER A 62 9.25 -17.70 3.74
N ASP A 63 8.83 -16.61 4.36
CA ASP A 63 8.89 -16.36 5.81
C ASP A 63 7.51 -16.44 6.48
N ASP A 64 6.46 -16.77 5.71
CA ASP A 64 5.12 -17.01 6.23
C ASP A 64 5.12 -18.36 6.98
N LEU A 65 5.57 -18.32 8.23
CA LEU A 65 5.57 -19.48 9.13
C LEU A 65 4.17 -20.09 9.23
N ASN A 66 3.11 -19.26 9.14
CA ASN A 66 1.74 -19.75 9.14
C ASN A 66 1.44 -20.54 7.87
N LEU A 67 1.91 -20.10 6.69
CA LEU A 67 1.83 -20.89 5.47
C LEU A 67 2.56 -22.23 5.61
N PHE A 68 3.76 -22.27 6.21
CA PHE A 68 4.48 -23.53 6.41
C PHE A 68 3.76 -24.48 7.37
N ILE A 69 3.31 -23.97 8.53
CA ILE A 69 2.55 -24.77 9.50
C ILE A 69 1.27 -25.30 8.87
N GLU A 70 0.56 -24.46 8.11
CA GLU A 70 -0.68 -24.84 7.45
C GLU A 70 -0.41 -25.86 6.35
N PHE A 71 0.66 -25.70 5.58
CA PHE A 71 1.11 -26.69 4.61
C PHE A 71 1.37 -28.05 5.24
N GLU A 72 2.16 -28.12 6.31
CA GLU A 72 2.40 -29.38 7.01
C GLU A 72 1.12 -29.98 7.62
N ARG A 73 0.15 -29.13 8.02
CA ARG A 73 -1.15 -29.59 8.53
C ARG A 73 -1.96 -30.32 7.48
N VAL A 74 -1.90 -29.89 6.21
CA VAL A 74 -2.79 -30.38 5.14
C VAL A 74 -2.09 -31.26 4.10
N ASN A 75 -0.77 -31.17 3.97
CA ASN A 75 0.01 -31.90 2.99
C ASN A 75 -0.08 -33.42 3.20
N GLY A 76 -0.31 -34.17 2.11
CA GLY A 76 -0.43 -35.63 2.13
C GLY A 76 -1.69 -36.19 2.80
N LYS A 77 -2.64 -35.35 3.22
CA LYS A 77 -3.92 -35.80 3.80
C LYS A 77 -5.00 -35.92 2.74
N ASP A 78 -5.91 -36.85 2.97
CA ASP A 78 -7.12 -37.02 2.18
C ASP A 78 -8.08 -35.84 2.39
N ILE A 79 -8.03 -34.88 1.48
CA ILE A 79 -8.83 -33.65 1.52
C ILE A 79 -10.34 -33.93 1.51
N SER A 80 -10.81 -35.12 1.12
CA SER A 80 -12.24 -35.44 1.12
C SER A 80 -12.85 -35.35 2.52
N LYS A 81 -12.05 -35.60 3.56
CA LYS A 81 -12.43 -35.58 4.98
C LYS A 81 -12.41 -34.18 5.60
N PHE A 82 -11.86 -33.20 4.90
CA PHE A 82 -11.77 -31.82 5.39
C PHE A 82 -13.16 -31.17 5.43
N SER A 83 -13.36 -30.33 6.45
CA SER A 83 -14.46 -29.36 6.45
C SER A 83 -14.31 -28.39 5.27
N TYR A 84 -15.39 -27.71 4.89
CA TYR A 84 -15.32 -26.73 3.80
C TYR A 84 -14.32 -25.60 4.06
N ARG A 85 -14.10 -25.23 5.33
CA ARG A 85 -13.13 -24.21 5.75
C ARG A 85 -11.71 -24.69 5.52
N GLU A 86 -11.41 -25.92 5.93
CA GLU A 86 -10.10 -26.53 5.71
C GLU A 86 -9.82 -26.76 4.21
N LYS A 87 -10.84 -27.08 3.42
CA LYS A 87 -10.72 -27.14 1.95
C LYS A 87 -10.43 -25.77 1.34
N SER A 88 -11.06 -24.71 1.86
CA SER A 88 -10.78 -23.34 1.44
C SER A 88 -9.35 -22.94 1.78
N ASP A 89 -8.89 -23.23 3.00
CA ASP A 89 -7.51 -22.93 3.42
C ASP A 89 -6.48 -23.73 2.59
N TYR A 90 -6.79 -24.99 2.28
CA TYR A 90 -5.98 -25.80 1.36
C TYR A 90 -5.93 -25.20 -0.05
N ALA A 91 -7.06 -24.77 -0.60
CA ALA A 91 -7.11 -24.12 -1.91
C ALA A 91 -6.25 -22.85 -1.94
N ILE A 92 -6.37 -22.02 -0.90
CA ILE A 92 -5.55 -20.82 -0.70
C ILE A 92 -4.05 -21.15 -0.65
N MET A 93 -3.68 -22.22 0.02
CA MET A 93 -2.29 -22.67 0.08
C MET A 93 -1.79 -23.09 -1.31
N GLN A 94 -2.59 -23.82 -2.09
CA GLN A 94 -2.24 -24.17 -3.47
C GLN A 94 -2.03 -22.93 -4.34
N LEU A 95 -2.90 -21.92 -4.20
CA LEU A 95 -2.73 -20.62 -4.85
C LEU A 95 -1.39 -19.95 -4.49
N LYS A 96 -1.02 -19.94 -3.20
CA LYS A 96 0.27 -19.39 -2.70
C LYS A 96 1.48 -20.17 -3.21
N LEU A 97 1.37 -21.49 -3.35
CA LEU A 97 2.43 -22.36 -3.89
C LEU A 97 2.52 -22.32 -5.42
N GLY A 98 1.56 -21.68 -6.08
CA GLY A 98 1.53 -21.51 -7.53
C GLY A 98 0.69 -22.54 -8.28
N ASP A 99 0.10 -23.54 -7.61
CA ASP A 99 -0.92 -24.42 -8.21
C ASP A 99 -2.28 -23.73 -8.25
N LYS A 100 -2.34 -22.74 -9.14
CA LYS A 100 -3.49 -21.85 -9.30
C LYS A 100 -4.74 -22.59 -9.76
N GLN A 101 -4.55 -23.63 -10.58
CA GLN A 101 -5.64 -24.36 -11.18
C GLN A 101 -6.31 -25.30 -10.17
N GLU A 102 -5.53 -25.98 -9.33
CA GLU A 102 -6.08 -26.80 -8.25
C GLU A 102 -6.87 -25.93 -7.25
N GLY A 103 -6.28 -24.83 -6.79
CA GLY A 103 -6.96 -23.90 -5.88
C GLY A 103 -8.29 -23.39 -6.44
N LEU A 104 -8.33 -23.05 -7.74
CA LEU A 104 -9.55 -22.62 -8.41
C LEU A 104 -10.62 -23.73 -8.44
N GLN A 105 -10.25 -24.97 -8.82
CA GLN A 105 -11.20 -26.09 -8.89
C GLN A 105 -11.84 -26.37 -7.53
N ILE A 106 -11.05 -26.37 -6.46
CA ILE A 106 -11.58 -26.58 -5.10
C ILE A 106 -12.58 -25.49 -4.74
N LEU A 107 -12.23 -24.21 -5.00
CA LEU A 107 -13.09 -23.08 -4.67
C LEU A 107 -14.38 -23.04 -5.50
N GLU A 108 -14.35 -23.48 -6.77
CA GLU A 108 -15.55 -23.65 -7.60
C GLU A 108 -16.50 -24.70 -7.01
N GLU A 109 -15.99 -25.84 -6.52
CA GLU A 109 -16.82 -26.86 -5.86
C GLU A 109 -17.38 -26.39 -4.51
N LEU A 110 -16.58 -25.64 -3.74
CA LEU A 110 -17.03 -25.05 -2.48
C LEU A 110 -18.12 -24.01 -2.70
N TYR A 111 -18.01 -23.19 -3.74
CA TYR A 111 -19.00 -22.16 -4.07
C TYR A 111 -20.37 -22.75 -4.42
N LYS A 112 -20.43 -23.91 -5.10
CA LYS A 112 -21.69 -24.61 -5.38
C LYS A 112 -22.48 -24.94 -4.12
N GLN A 113 -21.77 -25.26 -3.03
CA GLN A 113 -22.37 -25.66 -1.75
C GLN A 113 -22.59 -24.47 -0.82
N HIS A 114 -21.78 -23.43 -0.95
CA HIS A 114 -21.75 -22.28 -0.05
C HIS A 114 -21.71 -20.94 -0.83
N PRO A 115 -22.72 -20.64 -1.66
CA PRO A 115 -22.64 -19.53 -2.62
C PRO A 115 -22.64 -18.13 -1.98
N ASN A 116 -22.99 -18.00 -0.70
CA ASN A 116 -23.04 -16.73 0.03
C ASN A 116 -22.09 -16.69 1.23
N GLU A 117 -21.19 -17.67 1.33
CA GLU A 117 -20.15 -17.65 2.35
C GLU A 117 -19.03 -16.70 1.88
N TYR A 118 -18.76 -15.68 2.69
CA TYR A 118 -17.92 -14.55 2.28
C TYR A 118 -16.49 -14.98 1.91
N ASN A 119 -15.85 -15.82 2.73
CA ASN A 119 -14.47 -16.24 2.46
C ASN A 119 -14.39 -17.07 1.17
N ILE A 120 -15.34 -17.96 0.91
CA ILE A 120 -15.39 -18.74 -0.34
C ILE A 120 -15.57 -17.82 -1.55
N VAL A 121 -16.48 -16.85 -1.47
CA VAL A 121 -16.74 -15.90 -2.56
C VAL A 121 -15.52 -15.02 -2.85
N ALA A 122 -14.90 -14.48 -1.81
CA ALA A 122 -13.68 -13.66 -1.93
C ALA A 122 -12.52 -14.48 -2.49
N ASN A 123 -12.24 -15.65 -1.91
CA ASN A 123 -11.16 -16.52 -2.33
C ASN A 123 -11.36 -17.02 -3.77
N LEU A 124 -12.60 -17.29 -4.20
CA LEU A 124 -12.90 -17.65 -5.58
C LEU A 124 -12.63 -16.48 -6.56
N GLY A 125 -12.95 -15.25 -6.17
CA GLY A 125 -12.57 -14.05 -6.93
C GLY A 125 -11.05 -13.96 -7.12
N THR A 126 -10.31 -14.12 -6.02
CA THR A 126 -8.84 -14.17 -6.02
C THR A 126 -8.28 -15.30 -6.87
N ALA A 127 -8.88 -16.50 -6.80
CA ALA A 127 -8.47 -17.63 -7.62
C ALA A 127 -8.68 -17.37 -9.11
N TYR A 128 -9.81 -16.77 -9.49
CA TYR A 128 -10.04 -16.39 -10.90
C TYR A 128 -9.03 -15.35 -11.39
N GLU A 129 -8.70 -14.34 -10.59
CA GLU A 129 -7.65 -13.37 -10.92
C GLU A 129 -6.28 -14.03 -11.06
N LEU A 130 -5.93 -14.92 -10.12
CA LEU A 130 -4.68 -15.68 -10.17
C LEU A 130 -4.54 -16.53 -11.44
N ASN A 131 -5.66 -17.02 -11.98
CA ASN A 131 -5.77 -17.76 -13.23
C ASN A 131 -5.98 -16.87 -14.47
N GLY A 132 -5.91 -15.55 -14.33
CA GLY A 132 -5.98 -14.59 -15.44
C GLY A 132 -7.40 -14.28 -15.94
N ASN A 133 -8.43 -14.67 -15.21
CA ASN A 133 -9.82 -14.36 -15.54
C ASN A 133 -10.33 -13.16 -14.72
N ASN A 134 -9.81 -11.97 -15.05
CA ASN A 134 -10.10 -10.74 -14.32
C ASN A 134 -11.59 -10.34 -14.40
N ALA A 135 -12.30 -10.72 -15.47
CA ALA A 135 -13.73 -10.47 -15.60
C ALA A 135 -14.55 -11.24 -14.55
N LYS A 136 -14.29 -12.55 -14.38
CA LYS A 136 -14.92 -13.33 -13.31
C LYS A 136 -14.44 -12.88 -11.93
N ALA A 137 -13.16 -12.59 -11.79
CA ALA A 137 -12.64 -12.06 -10.53
C ALA A 137 -13.43 -10.83 -10.07
N LEU A 138 -13.65 -9.87 -10.98
CA LEU A 138 -14.42 -8.66 -10.70
C LEU A 138 -15.86 -8.96 -10.27
N GLU A 139 -16.52 -9.92 -10.91
CA GLU A 139 -17.88 -10.36 -10.53
C GLU A 139 -17.90 -10.87 -9.08
N PHE A 140 -16.99 -11.81 -8.75
CA PHE A 140 -16.93 -12.43 -7.43
C PHE A 140 -16.49 -11.45 -6.34
N LEU A 141 -15.55 -10.55 -6.61
CA LEU A 141 -15.10 -9.56 -5.62
C LEU A 141 -16.16 -8.48 -5.37
N LYS A 142 -16.92 -8.07 -6.39
CA LYS A 142 -18.12 -7.23 -6.18
C LYS A 142 -19.15 -7.94 -5.29
N LYS A 143 -19.33 -9.25 -5.48
CA LYS A 143 -20.19 -10.06 -4.61
C LYS A 143 -19.63 -10.16 -3.18
N ALA A 144 -18.33 -10.38 -3.02
CA ALA A 144 -17.66 -10.44 -1.72
C ALA A 144 -17.82 -9.12 -0.94
N LEU A 145 -17.59 -7.99 -1.61
CA LEU A 145 -17.79 -6.65 -1.06
C LEU A 145 -19.23 -6.41 -0.61
N ALA A 146 -20.22 -6.90 -1.35
CA ALA A 146 -21.62 -6.81 -0.96
C ALA A 146 -21.96 -7.69 0.26
N LEU A 147 -21.35 -8.88 0.37
CA LEU A 147 -21.56 -9.79 1.50
C LEU A 147 -20.91 -9.29 2.80
N ASN A 148 -19.73 -8.67 2.71
CA ASN A 148 -19.01 -8.14 3.87
C ASN A 148 -18.24 -6.85 3.52
N PRO A 149 -18.89 -5.68 3.58
CA PRO A 149 -18.23 -4.40 3.30
C PRO A 149 -17.10 -4.03 4.27
N GLY A 150 -17.10 -4.64 5.46
CA GLY A 150 -16.13 -4.36 6.54
C GLY A 150 -14.86 -5.19 6.46
N SER A 151 -14.78 -6.13 5.52
CA SER A 151 -13.64 -7.01 5.39
C SER A 151 -12.36 -6.23 5.08
N HIS A 152 -11.24 -6.72 5.61
CA HIS A 152 -9.91 -6.28 5.16
C HIS A 152 -9.75 -4.76 5.33
N TYR A 153 -10.22 -4.22 6.45
CA TYR A 153 -10.25 -2.79 6.76
C TYR A 153 -11.09 -1.93 5.80
N HIS A 154 -12.15 -2.49 5.19
CA HIS A 154 -13.00 -1.84 4.17
C HIS A 154 -12.24 -1.51 2.88
N SER A 155 -11.20 -2.30 2.53
CA SER A 155 -10.31 -1.98 1.40
C SER A 155 -10.71 -2.61 0.07
N GLU A 156 -11.73 -3.48 0.03
CA GLU A 156 -12.08 -4.27 -1.15
C GLU A 156 -12.47 -3.44 -2.38
N TRP A 157 -12.97 -2.22 -2.18
CA TRP A 157 -13.26 -1.31 -3.29
C TRP A 157 -12.00 -0.91 -4.08
N ILE A 158 -10.83 -0.89 -3.44
CA ILE A 158 -9.55 -0.65 -4.12
C ILE A 158 -9.29 -1.78 -5.11
N HIS A 159 -9.50 -3.03 -4.68
CA HIS A 159 -9.30 -4.21 -5.50
C HIS A 159 -10.27 -4.25 -6.68
N VAL A 160 -11.55 -3.95 -6.44
CA VAL A 160 -12.55 -3.76 -7.50
C VAL A 160 -12.09 -2.70 -8.52
N ASN A 161 -11.64 -1.53 -8.05
CA ASN A 161 -11.18 -0.45 -8.93
C ASN A 161 -9.93 -0.84 -9.73
N ILE A 162 -9.02 -1.65 -9.16
CA ILE A 162 -7.86 -2.19 -9.87
C ILE A 162 -8.31 -3.03 -11.06
N LEU A 163 -9.19 -4.00 -10.82
CA LEU A 163 -9.71 -4.88 -11.88
C LEU A 163 -10.49 -4.12 -12.94
N GLU A 164 -11.26 -3.09 -12.56
CA GLU A 164 -11.93 -2.21 -13.51
C GLU A 164 -10.95 -1.44 -14.40
N GLN A 165 -9.82 -0.98 -13.86
CA GLN A 165 -8.79 -0.34 -14.69
C GLN A 165 -8.07 -1.35 -15.59
N GLU A 166 -7.83 -2.57 -15.12
CA GLU A 166 -7.16 -3.60 -15.91
C GLU A 166 -8.01 -4.15 -17.06
N LEU A 167 -9.32 -4.19 -16.88
CA LEU A 167 -10.28 -4.58 -17.91
C LEU A 167 -10.62 -3.42 -18.88
N SER A 168 -10.14 -2.20 -18.60
CA SER A 168 -10.38 -1.03 -19.44
C SER A 168 -9.50 -1.07 -20.70
N ASP A 169 -10.08 -0.71 -21.85
CA ASP A 169 -9.34 -0.51 -23.11
C ASP A 169 -8.26 0.59 -23.00
N SER A 170 -8.40 1.49 -22.04
CA SER A 170 -7.46 2.57 -21.76
C SER A 170 -7.31 2.75 -20.24
N PRO A 171 -6.48 1.92 -19.59
CA PRO A 171 -6.27 1.95 -18.15
C PRO A 171 -5.72 3.31 -17.69
N ASP A 172 -6.31 3.86 -16.64
CA ASP A 172 -5.82 5.04 -15.93
C ASP A 172 -5.74 4.72 -14.44
N TYR A 173 -4.60 4.21 -14.02
CA TYR A 173 -4.38 3.75 -12.65
C TYR A 173 -4.48 4.88 -11.62
N THR A 174 -4.39 6.16 -12.02
CA THR A 174 -4.62 7.29 -11.11
C THR A 174 -6.06 7.33 -10.57
N LYS A 175 -6.99 6.67 -11.26
CA LYS A 175 -8.41 6.55 -10.86
C LYS A 175 -8.67 5.45 -9.83
N ILE A 176 -7.68 4.61 -9.51
CA ILE A 176 -7.89 3.54 -8.53
C ILE A 176 -8.24 4.14 -7.17
N ILE A 177 -7.36 5.00 -6.65
CA ILE A 177 -7.63 5.78 -5.44
C ILE A 177 -8.28 7.11 -5.79
N ASN A 178 -7.98 7.68 -6.97
CA ASN A 178 -8.55 8.93 -7.44
C ASN A 178 -8.31 10.10 -6.46
N LEU A 179 -7.03 10.36 -6.12
CA LEU A 179 -6.65 11.53 -5.34
C LEU A 179 -6.85 12.86 -6.09
N GLY A 180 -7.16 12.82 -7.39
CA GLY A 180 -7.49 14.00 -8.19
C GLY A 180 -6.37 15.04 -8.31
N ILE A 181 -5.11 14.64 -8.12
CA ILE A 181 -3.97 15.57 -8.02
C ILE A 181 -3.60 16.13 -9.40
N LYS A 182 -4.01 17.37 -9.68
CA LYS A 182 -3.63 18.12 -10.90
C LYS A 182 -2.42 19.01 -10.69
N ASP A 183 -2.40 19.74 -9.58
CA ASP A 183 -1.26 20.51 -9.08
C ASP A 183 -0.88 19.96 -7.70
N PHE A 184 0.28 19.33 -7.61
CA PHE A 184 0.72 18.72 -6.36
C PHE A 184 1.03 19.75 -5.28
N GLN A 185 1.63 20.88 -5.64
CA GLN A 185 2.07 21.84 -4.63
C GLN A 185 0.86 22.53 -3.99
N GLY A 186 -0.12 22.94 -4.81
CA GLY A 186 -1.41 23.42 -4.33
C GLY A 186 -2.15 22.36 -3.52
N TRP A 187 -2.25 21.13 -4.04
CA TRP A 187 -2.90 20.03 -3.33
C TRP A 187 -2.28 19.72 -1.96
N LEU A 188 -0.95 19.75 -1.86
CA LEU A 188 -0.21 19.43 -0.63
C LEU A 188 -0.60 20.37 0.52
N ILE A 189 -0.74 21.67 0.23
CA ILE A 189 -1.05 22.70 1.23
C ILE A 189 -2.54 22.99 1.38
N ASP A 190 -3.38 22.48 0.49
CA ASP A 190 -4.82 22.68 0.54
C ASP A 190 -5.45 21.98 1.75
N LYS A 191 -5.83 22.75 2.76
CA LYS A 191 -6.47 22.25 3.98
C LYS A 191 -7.94 21.86 3.78
N THR A 192 -8.54 22.21 2.65
CA THR A 192 -9.95 21.95 2.32
C THR A 192 -10.13 20.67 1.52
N TYR A 193 -9.04 20.11 0.99
CA TYR A 193 -9.06 18.86 0.25
C TYR A 193 -9.66 17.72 1.08
N LYS A 194 -10.61 16.99 0.48
CA LYS A 194 -11.23 15.80 1.07
C LYS A 194 -10.75 14.58 0.32
N PHE A 195 -10.21 13.62 1.07
CA PHE A 195 -9.85 12.33 0.51
C PHE A 195 -11.12 11.52 0.16
N PRO A 196 -11.01 10.55 -0.76
CA PRO A 196 -12.09 9.59 -1.05
C PRO A 196 -12.58 8.82 0.18
N GLN A 197 -11.68 8.60 1.14
CA GLN A 197 -11.92 7.99 2.45
C GLN A 197 -11.07 8.73 3.49
N GLU A 198 -11.40 8.66 4.78
CA GLU A 198 -10.59 9.26 5.84
C GLU A 198 -9.12 8.86 5.72
N ALA A 199 -8.20 9.81 5.84
CA ALA A 199 -6.82 9.61 5.38
C ALA A 199 -6.07 8.48 6.11
N ASP A 200 -6.28 8.33 7.42
CA ASP A 200 -5.70 7.23 8.19
C ASP A 200 -6.30 5.87 7.81
N SER A 201 -7.61 5.84 7.56
CA SER A 201 -8.28 4.64 7.03
C SER A 201 -7.77 4.30 5.64
N LEU A 202 -7.59 5.29 4.75
CA LEU A 202 -7.11 5.09 3.40
C LEU A 202 -5.67 4.56 3.37
N LYS A 203 -4.79 5.05 4.26
CA LYS A 203 -3.44 4.47 4.44
C LYS A 203 -3.50 3.01 4.88
N VAL A 204 -4.36 2.67 5.83
CA VAL A 204 -4.55 1.29 6.31
C VAL A 204 -5.05 0.38 5.17
N GLN A 205 -6.04 0.84 4.41
CA GLN A 205 -6.60 0.11 3.29
C GLN A 205 -5.58 -0.14 2.18
N LEU A 206 -4.84 0.90 1.77
CA LEU A 206 -3.75 0.79 0.80
C LEU A 206 -2.64 -0.13 1.31
N ALA A 207 -2.27 -0.02 2.58
CA ALA A 207 -1.20 -0.82 3.14
C ALA A 207 -1.50 -2.31 3.14
N TYR A 208 -2.75 -2.66 3.46
CA TYR A 208 -3.23 -4.02 3.41
C TYR A 208 -3.27 -4.54 1.97
N GLN A 209 -3.89 -3.80 1.04
CA GLN A 209 -3.98 -4.20 -0.37
C GLN A 209 -2.59 -4.34 -1.01
N LEU A 210 -1.66 -3.44 -0.71
CA LEU A 210 -0.29 -3.53 -1.20
C LEU A 210 0.43 -4.77 -0.67
N HIS A 211 0.22 -5.16 0.59
CA HIS A 211 0.83 -6.36 1.14
C HIS A 211 0.37 -7.60 0.38
N GLU A 212 -0.95 -7.81 0.27
CA GLU A 212 -1.52 -8.95 -0.47
C GLU A 212 -0.94 -9.02 -1.89
N ARG A 213 -0.87 -7.89 -2.58
CA ARG A 213 -0.38 -7.81 -3.96
C ARG A 213 1.11 -8.07 -4.09
N ILE A 214 1.93 -7.43 -3.25
CA ILE A 214 3.39 -7.51 -3.32
C ILE A 214 3.87 -8.93 -3.03
N SER A 215 3.19 -9.66 -2.13
CA SER A 215 3.51 -11.06 -1.87
C SER A 215 3.38 -11.94 -3.13
N PHE A 216 2.41 -11.65 -4.01
CA PHE A 216 2.20 -12.39 -5.26
C PHE A 216 2.93 -11.83 -6.48
N ILE A 217 3.16 -10.52 -6.55
CA ILE A 217 3.61 -9.83 -7.76
C ILE A 217 5.00 -9.22 -7.54
N ASP A 218 5.99 -9.68 -8.32
CA ASP A 218 7.30 -9.06 -8.37
C ASP A 218 7.35 -7.86 -9.33
N LYS A 219 8.42 -7.08 -9.25
CA LYS A 219 8.68 -5.93 -10.12
C LYS A 219 9.00 -6.38 -11.55
N PRO A 220 8.64 -5.60 -12.58
CA PRO A 220 7.88 -4.34 -12.54
C PRO A 220 6.34 -4.56 -12.54
N ASN A 221 5.60 -3.65 -11.91
CA ASN A 221 4.13 -3.64 -11.96
C ASN A 221 3.59 -2.22 -11.79
N LYS A 222 2.89 -1.70 -12.81
CA LYS A 222 2.38 -0.32 -12.85
C LYS A 222 1.28 -0.05 -11.81
N VAL A 223 0.43 -1.03 -11.52
CA VAL A 223 -0.62 -0.90 -10.51
C VAL A 223 0.00 -0.73 -9.13
N ILE A 224 0.95 -1.60 -8.75
CA ILE A 224 1.67 -1.46 -7.48
C ILE A 224 2.44 -0.14 -7.43
N GLY A 225 3.14 0.23 -8.52
CA GLY A 225 3.84 1.52 -8.62
C GLY A 225 2.91 2.70 -8.32
N GLN A 226 1.71 2.72 -8.92
CA GLN A 226 0.72 3.77 -8.70
C GLN A 226 0.14 3.75 -7.27
N LEU A 227 -0.20 2.59 -6.72
CA LEU A 227 -0.73 2.47 -5.36
C LEU A 227 0.29 2.91 -4.29
N VAL A 228 1.57 2.56 -4.46
CA VAL A 228 2.64 3.02 -3.57
C VAL A 228 2.83 4.54 -3.72
N LEU A 229 2.71 5.09 -4.94
CA LEU A 229 2.75 6.53 -5.17
C LEU A 229 1.61 7.25 -4.44
N ASP A 230 0.38 6.73 -4.53
CA ASP A 230 -0.78 7.29 -3.82
C ASP A 230 -0.60 7.22 -2.30
N PHE A 231 -0.08 6.10 -1.79
CA PHE A 231 0.27 5.94 -0.37
C PHE A 231 1.30 6.99 0.09
N ALA A 232 2.35 7.20 -0.71
CA ALA A 232 3.37 8.22 -0.45
C ALA A 232 2.80 9.65 -0.48
N ASP A 233 1.91 9.95 -1.43
CA ASP A 233 1.23 11.25 -1.54
C ASP A 233 0.35 11.51 -0.30
N ILE A 234 -0.37 10.51 0.21
CA ILE A 234 -1.16 10.64 1.46
C ILE A 234 -0.25 10.89 2.66
N ILE A 235 0.90 10.21 2.76
CA ILE A 235 1.89 10.46 3.83
C ILE A 235 2.44 11.89 3.74
N ALA A 236 2.82 12.34 2.54
CA ALA A 236 3.34 13.68 2.33
C ALA A 236 2.35 14.77 2.77
N LYS A 237 1.05 14.53 2.56
CA LYS A 237 -0.02 15.46 2.94
C LYS A 237 -0.40 15.43 4.41
N THR A 238 -0.36 14.25 5.05
CA THR A 238 -0.94 14.06 6.40
C THR A 238 0.08 13.87 7.52
N GLY A 239 1.29 13.42 7.22
CA GLY A 239 2.29 13.03 8.21
C GLY A 239 3.60 13.80 8.12
N ASN A 240 4.66 13.20 8.65
CA ASN A 240 6.01 13.70 8.45
C ASN A 240 6.41 13.51 6.98
N LYS A 241 6.52 14.62 6.26
CA LYS A 241 6.71 14.59 4.80
C LYS A 241 8.01 13.88 4.37
N ASN A 242 8.99 13.75 5.26
CA ASN A 242 10.22 13.01 4.97
C ASN A 242 9.96 11.50 4.84
N ASP A 243 8.95 10.96 5.51
CA ASP A 243 8.63 9.54 5.48
C ASP A 243 8.10 9.12 4.10
N ALA A 244 7.57 10.05 3.30
CA ALA A 244 7.09 9.79 1.95
C ALA A 244 8.22 9.41 0.97
N TYR A 245 9.45 9.89 1.20
CA TYR A 245 10.54 9.74 0.22
C TYR A 245 10.94 8.28 -0.04
N GLN A 246 10.98 7.44 1.00
CA GLN A 246 11.28 6.02 0.83
C GLN A 246 10.20 5.31 0.00
N PHE A 247 8.94 5.71 0.15
CA PHE A 247 7.83 5.14 -0.60
C PHE A 247 7.81 5.62 -2.06
N TYR A 248 8.17 6.88 -2.33
CA TYR A 248 8.38 7.33 -3.71
C TYR A 248 9.49 6.53 -4.40
N ASN A 249 10.63 6.29 -3.73
CA ASN A 249 11.69 5.45 -4.29
C ASN A 249 11.22 4.00 -4.50
N PHE A 250 10.41 3.47 -3.59
CA PHE A 250 9.84 2.14 -3.71
C PHE A 250 8.87 2.05 -4.91
N ALA A 251 8.02 3.06 -5.11
CA ALA A 251 7.14 3.16 -6.28
C ALA A 251 7.93 3.13 -7.60
N LEU A 252 9.07 3.85 -7.68
CA LEU A 252 9.94 3.82 -8.86
C LEU A 252 10.55 2.45 -9.15
N SER A 253 10.76 1.64 -8.12
CA SER A 253 11.25 0.28 -8.31
C SER A 253 10.21 -0.63 -8.98
N TYR A 254 8.92 -0.31 -8.87
CA TYR A 254 7.82 -1.00 -9.54
C TYR A 254 7.47 -0.40 -10.90
N ASP A 255 7.54 0.93 -11.04
CA ASP A 255 7.26 1.63 -12.29
C ASP A 255 8.22 2.83 -12.50
N SER A 256 9.21 2.62 -13.37
CA SER A 256 10.20 3.64 -13.70
C SER A 256 9.61 4.82 -14.49
N SER A 257 8.43 4.66 -15.10
CA SER A 257 7.75 5.75 -15.82
C SER A 257 7.26 6.85 -14.89
N LEU A 258 7.11 6.55 -13.59
CA LEU A 258 6.72 7.52 -12.56
C LEU A 258 7.81 8.54 -12.20
N LYS A 259 9.03 8.40 -12.73
CA LYS A 259 10.19 9.25 -12.39
C LYS A 259 9.88 10.74 -12.40
N LYS A 260 9.31 11.26 -13.49
CA LYS A 260 9.01 12.70 -13.61
C LYS A 260 7.93 13.15 -12.61
N THR A 261 6.91 12.33 -12.40
CA THR A 261 5.86 12.59 -11.41
C THR A 261 6.47 12.68 -10.02
N ILE A 262 7.31 11.71 -9.66
CA ILE A 262 7.97 11.62 -8.36
C ILE A 262 8.98 12.74 -8.13
N GLU A 263 9.76 13.14 -9.14
CA GLU A 263 10.63 14.32 -9.05
C GLU A 263 9.81 15.59 -8.73
N THR A 264 8.62 15.73 -9.34
CA THR A 264 7.68 16.82 -9.03
C THR A 264 7.18 16.73 -7.60
N ARG A 265 6.82 15.52 -7.12
CA ARG A 265 6.39 15.28 -5.74
C ARG A 265 7.47 15.67 -4.73
N VAL A 266 8.67 15.13 -4.91
CA VAL A 266 9.82 15.41 -4.04
C VAL A 266 10.18 16.90 -4.04
N GLY A 267 10.15 17.55 -5.21
CA GLY A 267 10.36 18.99 -5.32
C GLY A 267 9.33 19.81 -4.54
N GLY A 268 8.05 19.44 -4.65
CA GLY A 268 6.95 20.09 -3.92
C GLY A 268 7.03 19.91 -2.40
N VAL A 269 7.41 18.73 -1.92
CA VAL A 269 7.63 18.52 -0.49
C VAL A 269 8.80 19.36 0.03
N LYS A 270 9.93 19.37 -0.68
CA LYS A 270 11.11 20.17 -0.30
C LYS A 270 10.81 21.66 -0.29
N SER A 271 10.06 22.16 -1.27
CA SER A 271 9.71 23.59 -1.34
C SER A 271 8.81 24.00 -0.17
N GLU A 272 7.82 23.18 0.18
CA GLU A 272 6.94 23.41 1.33
C GLU A 272 7.72 23.42 2.64
N GLN A 273 8.61 22.45 2.85
CA GLN A 273 9.47 22.39 4.04
C GLN A 273 10.36 23.64 4.18
N LYS A 274 10.90 24.13 3.06
CA LYS A 274 11.70 25.37 3.03
C LYS A 274 10.87 26.57 3.45
N VAL A 275 9.67 26.74 2.89
CA VAL A 275 8.74 27.83 3.23
C VAL A 275 8.36 27.78 4.70
N VAL A 276 8.08 26.60 5.25
CA VAL A 276 7.77 26.42 6.67
C VAL A 276 8.95 26.83 7.55
N LYS A 277 10.17 26.38 7.22
CA LYS A 277 11.40 26.73 7.95
C LYS A 277 11.64 28.25 7.95
N GLU A 278 11.49 28.90 6.80
CA GLU A 278 11.64 30.36 6.68
C GLU A 278 10.62 31.11 7.55
N LYS A 279 9.34 30.68 7.54
CA LYS A 279 8.31 31.28 8.41
C LYS A 279 8.67 31.16 9.90
N PHE A 280 9.17 30.00 10.35
CA PHE A 280 9.62 29.82 11.73
C PHE A 280 10.85 30.67 12.08
N GLN A 281 11.78 30.85 11.14
CA GLN A 281 12.93 31.74 11.32
C GLN A 281 12.48 33.20 11.52
N TRP A 282 11.60 33.71 10.65
CA TRP A 282 11.05 35.06 10.78
C TRP A 282 10.24 35.25 12.06
N ALA A 283 9.40 34.27 12.44
CA ALA A 283 8.67 34.32 13.70
C ALA A 283 9.62 34.40 14.90
N SER A 284 10.68 33.58 14.91
CA SER A 284 11.71 33.59 15.96
C SER A 284 12.39 34.96 16.08
N ILE A 285 12.72 35.59 14.94
CA ILE A 285 13.33 36.92 14.91
C ILE A 285 12.36 37.96 15.48
N ILE A 286 11.09 37.93 15.07
CA ILE A 286 10.06 38.87 15.55
C ILE A 286 9.87 38.77 17.06
N TRP A 287 9.88 37.56 17.64
CA TRP A 287 9.72 37.34 19.08
C TRP A 287 11.00 37.57 19.90
N ALA A 288 12.18 37.43 19.31
CA ALA A 288 13.45 37.70 19.99
C ALA A 288 13.59 39.18 20.39
N ILE A 289 13.08 40.10 19.55
CA ILE A 289 13.14 41.55 19.79
C ILE A 289 12.41 41.97 21.09
N PRO A 290 11.10 41.66 21.28
CA PRO A 290 10.39 42.00 22.51
C PRO A 290 10.92 41.24 23.73
N LEU A 291 11.36 39.98 23.59
CA LEU A 291 12.00 39.23 24.68
C LEU A 291 13.30 39.89 25.15
N ALA A 292 14.15 40.34 24.21
CA ALA A 292 15.35 41.09 24.53
C ALA A 292 15.03 42.42 25.21
N ALA A 293 14.02 43.15 24.73
CA ALA A 293 13.56 44.39 25.36
C ALA A 293 13.06 44.17 26.80
N LEU A 294 12.25 43.12 27.03
CA LEU A 294 11.81 42.73 28.38
C LEU A 294 12.99 42.38 29.30
N GLY A 295 13.98 41.66 28.78
CA GLY A 295 15.22 41.37 29.51
C GLY A 295 15.98 42.63 29.92
N LEU A 296 16.10 43.63 29.03
CA LEU A 296 16.73 44.91 29.34
C LEU A 296 15.95 45.69 30.41
N VAL A 297 14.62 45.74 30.32
CA VAL A 297 13.76 46.38 31.34
C VAL A 297 13.93 45.69 32.69
N PHE A 298 13.97 44.36 32.72
CA PHE A 298 14.17 43.58 33.94
C PHE A 298 15.55 43.84 34.56
N LEU A 299 16.61 43.91 33.75
CA LEU A 299 17.96 44.26 34.22
C LEU A 299 18.03 45.69 34.78
N ALA A 300 17.38 46.65 34.12
CA ALA A 300 17.28 48.03 34.61
C ALA A 300 16.54 48.09 35.96
N TRP A 301 15.45 47.34 36.10
CA TRP A 301 14.70 47.22 37.34
C TRP A 301 15.52 46.61 38.48
N LEU A 302 16.26 45.51 38.22
CA LEU A 302 17.17 44.90 39.20
C LEU A 302 18.26 45.89 39.66
N LYS A 303 18.83 46.66 38.73
CA LYS A 303 19.83 47.68 39.04
C LYS A 303 19.26 48.77 39.94
N ALA A 304 18.05 49.26 39.65
CA ALA A 304 17.36 50.26 40.47
C ALA A 304 17.05 49.74 41.89
N MET A 305 16.62 48.48 42.00
CA MET A 305 16.39 47.81 43.29
C MET A 305 17.68 47.73 44.13
N LYS A 306 18.81 47.36 43.52
CA LYS A 306 20.11 47.29 44.19
C LYS A 306 20.56 48.66 44.70
N GLN A 307 20.39 49.72 43.90
CA GLN A 307 20.71 51.09 44.31
C GLN A 307 19.84 51.57 45.48
N LYS A 308 18.53 51.30 45.46
CA LYS A 308 17.64 51.62 46.59
C LYS A 308 18.04 50.93 47.89
N LYS A 309 18.58 49.71 47.83
CA LYS A 309 19.04 48.95 49.00
C LYS A 309 20.37 49.47 49.57
N GLN A 310 21.19 50.15 48.77
CA GLN A 310 22.47 50.76 49.19
C GLN A 310 22.29 52.19 49.73
N ALA A 311 21.16 52.83 49.46
CA ALA A 311 20.84 54.19 49.91
C ALA A 311 19.98 54.23 51.19
N LYS A 312 19.70 53.06 51.80
CA LYS A 312 19.09 52.88 53.11
C LYS A 312 20.13 52.31 54.06
#